data_AF-A0AAW7DV47-F1
#
_entry.id   AF-A0AAW7DV47-F1
#
_cell.length_a   1.000
_cell.length_b   1.000
_cell.length_c   1.000
_cell.angle_alpha   90.00
_cell.angle_beta   90.00
_cell.angle_gamma   90.00
#
_symmetry.space_group_name_H-M   'P 1'
#
loop_
_entity.id
_entity.type
_entity.pdbx_description
1 polymer ?
#
loop_
_entity_poly.entity_id
_entity_poly.type
_entity_poly.pdbx_seq_one_letter_code
_entity_poly.pdbx_strand_id
1 'polypeptide(L)'
;MQMLMEAQLLSVQLTKVDNNIYAKAFVASAPNGTSEAISSVTSMNLAEENAEQIFRSVQEQGIQFGETVKISIKMVRGAQNSVRNIIEDIQRIARPGAQQPAQAKDK
;
A
#
# COMPACT_ATOMS: atom_id res chain seq x y z
N MET A 1 -3.39 10.50 15.03
CA MET A 1 -3.98 9.16 15.30
C MET A 1 -3.50 8.25 14.19
N GLN A 2 -3.04 7.05 14.53
CA GLN A 2 -2.52 6.08 13.57
C GLN A 2 -3.57 4.96 13.39
N MET A 3 -3.74 4.52 12.16
CA MET A 3 -4.72 3.54 11.71
C MET A 3 -3.98 2.48 10.90
N LEU A 4 -4.37 1.22 11.07
CA LEU A 4 -3.96 0.13 10.18
C LEU A 4 -5.17 -0.26 9.34
N MET A 5 -4.95 -0.44 8.03
CA MET A 5 -5.98 -0.97 7.14
C MET A 5 -5.40 -2.04 6.22
N GLU A 6 -6.25 -2.96 5.79
CA GLU A 6 -5.93 -3.92 4.73
C GLU A 6 -6.69 -3.53 3.46
N ALA A 7 -5.96 -3.41 2.35
CA ALA A 7 -6.54 -3.09 1.05
C ALA A 7 -5.70 -3.67 -0.08
N GLN A 8 -6.29 -3.81 -1.27
CA GLN A 8 -5.53 -4.18 -2.46
C GLN A 8 -4.70 -2.99 -2.92
N LEU A 9 -3.39 -3.18 -3.10
CA LEU A 9 -2.51 -2.17 -3.66
C LEU A 9 -2.58 -2.20 -5.19
N LEU A 10 -3.11 -1.16 -5.82
CA LEU A 10 -3.26 -1.11 -7.28
C LEU A 10 -2.06 -0.47 -7.97
N SER A 11 -1.50 0.57 -7.37
CA SER A 11 -0.28 1.20 -7.85
C SER A 11 0.32 2.12 -6.78
N VAL A 12 1.62 2.42 -6.91
CA VAL A 12 2.29 3.50 -6.19
C VAL A 12 2.94 4.40 -7.22
N GLN A 13 2.70 5.69 -7.12
CA GLN A 13 3.27 6.71 -7.98
C GLN A 13 4.21 7.58 -7.16
N LEU A 14 5.43 7.76 -7.67
CA LEU A 14 6.41 8.71 -7.17
C LEU A 14 6.73 9.70 -8.29
N THR A 15 6.40 10.97 -8.09
CA THR A 15 6.65 12.05 -9.05
C THR A 15 7.59 13.06 -8.41
N LYS A 16 8.69 13.38 -9.08
CA LYS A 16 9.65 14.40 -8.66
C LYS A 16 9.52 15.61 -9.58
N VAL A 17 9.21 16.78 -9.02
CA VAL A 17 9.14 18.05 -9.76
C VAL A 17 9.97 19.06 -8.99
N ASP A 18 10.99 19.60 -9.64
CA ASP A 18 12.00 20.45 -9.01
C ASP A 18 12.59 19.78 -7.75
N ASN A 19 12.51 20.46 -6.59
CA ASN A 19 12.95 19.95 -5.28
C ASN A 19 11.81 19.30 -4.48
N ASN A 20 10.64 19.07 -5.07
CA ASN A 20 9.47 18.51 -4.38
C ASN A 20 9.22 17.05 -4.80
N ILE A 21 8.86 16.23 -3.81
CA ILE A 21 8.46 14.83 -4.01
C ILE A 21 6.97 14.70 -3.75
N TYR A 22 6.24 14.25 -4.76
CA TYR A 22 4.82 13.95 -4.66
C TYR A 22 4.63 12.45 -4.82
N ALA A 23 4.05 11.80 -3.81
CA ALA A 23 3.83 10.36 -3.87
C ALA A 23 2.43 9.97 -3.42
N LYS A 24 1.86 9.00 -4.12
CA LYS A 24 0.50 8.49 -3.90
C LYS A 24 0.45 6.99 -4.04
N ALA A 25 -0.39 6.34 -3.24
CA ALA A 25 -0.82 4.96 -3.49
C ALA A 25 -2.29 4.96 -3.90
N PHE A 26 -2.62 4.08 -4.84
CA PHE A 26 -3.98 3.80 -5.25
C PHE A 26 -4.37 2.45 -4.66
N VAL A 27 -5.46 2.43 -3.92
CA VAL A 27 -5.92 1.24 -3.22
C VAL A 27 -7.38 0.94 -3.51
N ALA A 28 -7.72 -0.33 -3.44
CA ALA A 28 -9.10 -0.80 -3.55
C ALA A 28 -9.52 -1.56 -2.30
N SER A 29 -10.78 -1.40 -1.92
CA SER A 29 -11.40 -2.26 -0.92
C SER A 29 -11.38 -3.71 -1.41
N ALA A 30 -10.94 -4.64 -0.56
CA ALA A 30 -10.94 -6.05 -0.93
C ALA A 30 -12.39 -6.54 -1.16
N PRO A 31 -12.62 -7.46 -2.12
CA PRO A 31 -13.93 -8.08 -2.30
C PRO A 31 -14.34 -8.79 -1.01
N ASN A 32 -15.48 -8.40 -0.43
CA ASN A 32 -16.00 -8.94 0.82
C ASN A 32 -17.10 -9.99 0.61
N GLY A 33 -17.23 -10.52 -0.62
CA GLY A 33 -18.23 -11.53 -0.99
C GLY A 33 -19.68 -11.03 -1.03
N THR A 34 -19.93 -9.76 -0.68
CA THR A 34 -21.24 -9.09 -0.78
C THR A 34 -21.26 -8.02 -1.87
N SER A 35 -20.08 -7.53 -2.27
CA SER A 35 -19.85 -6.69 -3.44
C SER A 35 -18.69 -7.27 -4.25
N GLU A 36 -18.95 -7.68 -5.50
CA GLU A 36 -17.93 -8.25 -6.41
C GLU A 36 -17.05 -7.17 -7.07
N ALA A 37 -17.44 -5.90 -7.00
CA ALA A 37 -16.66 -4.82 -7.59
C ALA A 37 -15.48 -4.45 -6.69
N ILE A 38 -14.38 -4.00 -7.33
CA ILE A 38 -13.49 -2.97 -6.77
C ILE A 38 -14.39 -1.76 -6.44
N SER A 39 -15.06 -1.82 -5.29
CA SER A 39 -16.21 -0.96 -4.98
C SER A 39 -15.81 0.49 -4.76
N SER A 40 -14.52 0.76 -4.58
CA SER A 40 -13.97 2.09 -4.40
C SER A 40 -12.46 2.06 -4.64
N VAL A 41 -11.99 2.77 -5.68
CA VAL A 41 -10.57 3.12 -5.81
C VAL A 41 -10.34 4.41 -5.06
N THR A 42 -9.42 4.39 -4.10
CA THR A 42 -9.06 5.56 -3.30
C THR A 42 -7.59 5.88 -3.51
N SER A 43 -7.27 7.16 -3.75
CA SER A 43 -5.88 7.63 -3.74
C SER A 43 -5.53 8.22 -2.38
N MET A 44 -4.38 7.83 -1.83
CA MET A 44 -3.84 8.41 -0.61
C MET A 44 -2.42 8.91 -0.82
N ASN A 45 -2.08 10.04 -0.21
CA ASN A 45 -0.72 10.57 -0.28
C ASN A 45 0.21 9.75 0.64
N LEU A 46 1.44 9.55 0.21
CA LEU A 46 2.51 9.06 1.08
C LEU A 46 3.09 10.24 1.87
N ALA A 47 3.64 9.97 3.05
CA ALA A 47 4.40 10.95 3.81
C ALA A 47 5.59 11.43 2.97
N GLU A 48 5.71 12.74 2.77
CA GLU A 48 6.70 13.34 1.85
C GLU A 48 8.14 12.98 2.27
N GLU A 49 8.40 13.01 3.57
CA GLU A 49 9.69 12.67 4.17
C GLU A 49 10.12 11.21 3.93
N ASN A 50 9.16 10.31 3.73
CA ASN A 50 9.40 8.86 3.60
C ASN A 50 8.97 8.32 2.22
N ALA A 51 8.51 9.17 1.31
CA ALA A 51 7.87 8.77 0.05
C ALA A 51 8.75 7.81 -0.78
N GLU A 52 10.03 8.12 -0.92
CA GLU A 52 10.95 7.25 -1.65
C GLU A 52 11.21 5.93 -0.95
N GLN A 53 11.32 5.95 0.39
CA GLN A 53 11.55 4.74 1.17
C GLN A 53 10.35 3.81 1.06
N ILE A 54 9.13 4.33 1.18
CA ILE A 54 7.90 3.54 1.02
C ILE A 54 7.83 2.97 -0.41
N PHE A 55 8.12 3.78 -1.43
CA PHE A 55 8.14 3.32 -2.82
C PHE A 55 9.15 2.18 -3.05
N ARG A 56 10.39 2.32 -2.56
CA ARG A 56 11.42 1.27 -2.63
C ARG A 56 11.00 0.02 -1.85
N SER A 57 10.47 0.20 -0.65
CA SER A 57 10.00 -0.91 0.21
C SER A 57 8.94 -1.76 -0.49
N VAL A 58 8.01 -1.15 -1.23
CA VAL A 58 7.00 -1.88 -2.01
C VAL A 58 7.65 -2.75 -3.08
N GLN A 59 8.69 -2.25 -3.76
CA GLN A 59 9.43 -3.00 -4.77
C GLN A 59 10.25 -4.15 -4.14
N GLU A 60 10.96 -3.88 -3.05
CA GLU A 60 11.80 -4.84 -2.34
C GLU A 60 11.00 -6.01 -1.73
N GLN A 61 9.79 -5.73 -1.24
CA GLN A 61 8.87 -6.75 -0.73
C GLN A 61 8.26 -7.64 -1.84
N GLY A 62 8.48 -7.30 -3.11
CA GLY A 62 7.94 -8.03 -4.26
C GLY A 62 6.42 -8.02 -4.34
N ILE A 63 5.77 -6.98 -3.80
CA ILE A 63 4.31 -6.83 -3.77
C ILE A 63 3.80 -6.76 -5.21
N GLN A 64 2.86 -7.63 -5.56
CA GLN A 64 2.20 -7.59 -6.87
C GLN A 64 0.99 -6.66 -6.82
N PHE A 65 0.74 -5.88 -7.88
CA PHE A 65 -0.46 -5.05 -7.93
C PHE A 65 -1.73 -5.92 -7.93
N GLY A 66 -2.69 -5.57 -7.08
CA GLY A 66 -3.87 -6.37 -6.74
C GLY A 66 -3.70 -7.23 -5.47
N GLU A 67 -2.49 -7.36 -4.93
CA GLU A 67 -2.25 -8.05 -3.65
C GLU A 67 -2.79 -7.21 -2.48
N THR A 68 -3.43 -7.90 -1.52
CA THR A 68 -3.82 -7.30 -0.24
C THR A 68 -2.57 -7.00 0.58
N VAL A 69 -2.41 -5.72 0.96
CA VAL A 69 -1.31 -5.22 1.78
C VAL A 69 -1.87 -4.61 3.07
N LYS A 70 -1.02 -4.55 4.09
CA LYS A 70 -1.27 -3.81 5.32
C LYS A 70 -0.70 -2.40 5.16
N ILE A 71 -1.52 -1.39 5.41
CA ILE A 71 -1.18 0.02 5.22
C ILE A 71 -1.25 0.73 6.56
N SER A 72 -0.16 1.39 6.95
CA SER A 72 -0.12 2.29 8.10
C SER A 72 -0.48 3.69 7.67
N ILE A 73 -1.51 4.25 8.28
CA ILE A 73 -2.07 5.56 7.95
C ILE A 73 -1.99 6.47 9.16
N LYS A 74 -1.42 7.65 8.98
CA LYS A 74 -1.49 8.76 9.92
C LYS A 74 -2.57 9.74 9.48
N MET A 75 -3.52 9.99 10.37
CA MET A 75 -4.51 11.04 10.19
C MET A 75 -3.93 12.37 10.64
N VAL A 76 -3.79 13.29 9.69
CA VAL A 76 -3.31 14.66 9.91
C VAL A 76 -4.50 15.61 9.78
N ARG A 77 -4.66 16.51 10.75
CA ARG A 77 -5.65 17.60 10.64
C ARG A 77 -5.05 18.70 9.77
N GLY A 78 -5.72 19.00 8.66
CA GLY A 78 -5.42 20.15 7.80
C GLY A 78 -6.16 21.41 8.23
N ALA A 79 -6.02 22.46 7.42
CA ALA A 79 -6.83 23.67 7.55
C ALA A 79 -8.33 23.35 7.43
N GLN A 80 -9.18 24.14 8.11
CA GLN A 80 -10.65 24.03 8.08
C GLN A 80 -11.22 22.67 8.53
N ASN A 81 -10.62 22.03 9.54
CA ASN A 81 -11.05 20.72 10.06
C ASN A 81 -11.03 19.56 9.05
N SER A 82 -10.39 19.74 7.88
CA SER A 82 -10.17 18.63 6.94
C SER A 82 -9.24 17.59 7.56
N VAL A 83 -9.60 16.31 7.46
CA VAL A 83 -8.71 15.20 7.87
C VAL A 83 -8.08 14.63 6.61
N ARG A 84 -6.75 14.56 6.58
CA ARG A 84 -5.99 13.92 5.51
C ARG A 84 -5.41 12.60 6.02
N ASN A 85 -5.61 11.55 5.25
CA ASN A 85 -4.98 10.25 5.47
C ASN A 85 -3.65 10.23 4.72
N ILE A 86 -2.55 10.07 5.47
CA ILE A 86 -1.20 9.99 4.94
C ILE A 86 -0.66 8.59 5.20
N ILE A 87 -0.18 7.92 4.16
CA ILE A 87 0.45 6.61 4.28
C ILE A 87 1.88 6.79 4.82
N GLU A 88 2.18 6.09 5.90
CA GLU A 88 3.52 6.04 6.50
C GLU A 88 4.27 4.76 6.16
N ASP A 89 3.56 3.66 5.88
CA ASP A 89 4.16 2.36 5.56
C ASP A 89 3.19 1.47 4.77
N ILE A 90 3.74 0.60 3.93
CA ILE A 90 3.01 -0.42 3.17
C ILE A 90 3.76 -1.75 3.34
N GLN A 91 3.07 -2.75 3.87
CA GLN A 91 3.64 -4.06 4.17
C GLN A 91 2.87 -5.16 3.45
N ARG A 92 3.62 -6.09 2.85
CA ARG A 92 3.08 -7.33 2.32
C ARG A 92 2.53 -8.18 3.46
N ILE A 93 1.32 -8.73 3.28
CA ILE A 93 0.76 -9.71 4.22
C ILE A 93 1.35 -11.08 3.86
N ALA A 94 2.15 -11.65 4.76
CA ALA A 94 2.67 -13.00 4.58
C ALA A 94 1.51 -14.01 4.55
N ARG A 95 1.22 -14.60 3.38
CA ARG A 95 0.27 -15.71 3.29
C ARG A 95 0.97 -17.00 3.73
N PRO A 96 0.42 -17.77 4.68
CA PRO A 96 0.93 -19.10 4.97
C PRO A 96 0.70 -19.98 3.74
N GLY A 97 1.78 -20.33 3.01
CA GLY A 97 1.67 -21.19 1.83
C GLY A 97 2.72 -21.01 0.74
N ALA A 98 3.52 -19.94 0.75
CA ALA A 98 4.67 -19.82 -0.15
C ALA A 98 5.90 -20.59 0.41
N GLN A 99 5.73 -21.85 0.78
CA GLN A 99 6.87 -22.75 0.97
C GLN A 99 7.39 -23.15 -0.41
N GLN A 100 8.66 -22.85 -0.66
CA GLN A 100 9.40 -23.26 -1.85
C GLN A 100 9.12 -24.73 -2.20
N PRO A 101 8.99 -25.09 -3.49
CA PRO A 101 8.93 -26.50 -3.88
C PRO A 101 10.16 -27.19 -3.31
N ALA A 102 9.94 -28.17 -2.43
CA ALA A 102 11.00 -29.05 -1.97
C ALA A 102 11.63 -29.68 -3.22
N GLN A 103 12.93 -29.45 -3.44
CA GLN A 103 13.69 -30.19 -4.44
C GLN A 103 13.48 -31.68 -4.19
N ALA A 104 12.69 -32.32 -5.04
CA ALA A 104 12.67 -33.76 -5.15
C ALA A 104 14.07 -34.19 -5.57
N LYS A 105 14.85 -34.71 -4.61
CA LYS A 105 16.03 -35.50 -4.93
C LYS A 105 15.52 -36.83 -5.47
N ASP A 106 15.54 -36.96 -6.79
CA ASP A 106 15.40 -38.24 -7.45
C ASP A 106 16.51 -39.20 -6.99
N LYS A 107 16.10 -40.47 -6.87
CA LYS A 107 16.89 -41.61 -6.42
C LYS A 107 17.93 -42.05 -7.44
#